data_AF-A0A4R1Q924-F1
#
_entry.id   AF-A0A4R1Q924-F1
#
_cell.length_a   1.000
_cell.length_b   1.000
_cell.length_c   1.000
_cell.angle_alpha   90.00
_cell.angle_beta   90.00
_cell.angle_gamma   90.00
#
_symmetry.space_group_name_H-M   'P 1'
#
loop_
_entity.id
_entity.type
_entity.pdbx_description
1 polymer ?
#
loop_
_entity_poly.entity_id
_entity_poly.type
_entity_poly.pdbx_seq_one_letter_code
_entity_poly.pdbx_strand_id
1 'polypeptide(L)' 'MKLFIWVHDRTFHSWSMMNEPSLHEAMYSRAAAVVVAESEQAAIDLLLLKDSGWRREDLERLRPQVIEGKTAQVVYSHIQ' A
#
# COMPACT_ATOMS: atom_id res chain seq x y z
N MET A 1 -1.74 -14.88 10.90
CA MET A 1 -2.23 -13.58 10.39
C MET A 1 -1.37 -12.40 10.81
N LYS A 2 -0.97 -11.59 9.81
CA LYS A 2 -0.23 -10.34 9.94
C LYS A 2 -0.99 -9.24 9.20
N LEU A 3 -0.78 -8.00 9.59
CA LEU A 3 -1.29 -6.84 8.88
C LEU A 3 -0.22 -6.34 7.91
N PHE A 4 -0.60 -6.10 6.65
CA PHE A 4 0.23 -5.56 5.59
C PHE A 4 -0.31 -4.21 5.18
N ILE A 5 0.52 -3.17 5.26
CA ILE A 5 0.11 -1.79 5.02
C ILE A 5 0.98 -1.19 3.92
N TRP A 6 0.36 -0.77 2.82
CA TRP A 6 0.96 0.07 1.80
C TRP A 6 0.44 1.49 1.97
N VAL A 7 1.34 2.47 2.01
CA VAL A 7 0.98 3.90 2.03
C VAL A 7 1.81 4.60 0.98
N HIS A 8 1.16 5.30 0.07
CA HIS A 8 1.82 6.17 -0.89
C HIS A 8 1.21 7.54 -0.86
N ASP A 9 2.08 8.54 -0.77
CA ASP A 9 1.74 9.94 -0.72
C ASP A 9 2.52 10.67 -1.81
N ARG A 10 1.78 11.33 -2.69
CA ARG A 10 2.23 12.07 -3.87
C ARG A 10 2.25 13.59 -3.62
N THR A 11 2.06 14.04 -2.38
CA THR A 11 1.87 15.47 -2.05
C THR A 11 3.18 16.30 -2.17
N PHE A 12 4.35 15.66 -2.23
CA PHE A 12 5.66 16.33 -2.37
C PHE A 12 6.42 15.89 -3.62
N HIS A 13 5.86 16.08 -4.81
CA HIS A 13 6.61 15.88 -6.05
C HIS A 13 7.42 17.12 -6.45
N SER A 14 8.69 17.16 -6.08
CA SER A 14 9.68 18.06 -6.68
C SER A 14 10.19 17.47 -8.01
N TRP A 15 9.70 17.99 -9.15
CA TRP A 15 10.31 18.10 -10.50
C TRP A 15 11.36 17.06 -10.99
N SER A 16 11.29 15.79 -10.59
CA SER A 16 12.15 14.72 -11.14
C SER A 16 11.41 13.38 -11.14
N MET A 17 10.41 13.24 -12.02
CA MET A 17 9.54 12.05 -12.11
C MET A 17 9.69 11.34 -13.46
N MET A 18 10.79 10.63 -13.65
CA MET A 18 10.90 9.63 -14.74
C MET A 18 10.71 8.18 -14.24
N ASN A 19 10.63 7.94 -12.92
CA ASN A 19 10.67 6.59 -12.36
C ASN A 19 9.79 6.36 -11.11
N GLU A 20 8.80 7.21 -10.84
CA GLU A 20 8.01 7.09 -9.62
C GLU A 20 6.93 5.98 -9.74
N PRO A 21 6.77 5.10 -8.73
CA PRO A 21 5.83 3.98 -8.83
C PRO A 21 4.39 4.50 -8.83
N SER A 22 3.55 3.93 -9.69
CA SER A 22 2.16 4.37 -9.88
C SER A 22 1.20 3.34 -9.33
N LEU A 23 1.14 3.21 -7.99
CA LEU A 23 0.48 2.08 -7.30
C LEU A 23 -0.99 1.85 -7.63
N HIS A 24 -1.65 2.82 -8.25
CA HIS A 24 -3.06 2.72 -8.61
C HIS A 24 -3.35 3.53 -9.89
N GLU A 25 -4.36 3.12 -10.65
CA GLU A 25 -4.64 3.67 -11.99
C GLU A 25 -5.22 5.09 -11.99
N ALA A 26 -5.92 5.48 -10.92
CA ALA A 26 -6.37 6.85 -10.74
C ALA A 26 -5.20 7.81 -10.45
N MET A 27 -5.31 9.07 -10.86
CA MET A 27 -4.42 10.15 -10.41
C MET A 27 -4.75 10.55 -8.97
N TYR A 28 -4.34 9.73 -7.99
CA TYR A 28 -4.54 10.03 -6.56
C TYR A 28 -3.37 10.83 -6.00
N SER A 29 -3.65 11.74 -5.06
CA SER A 29 -2.62 12.41 -4.26
C SER A 29 -2.11 11.52 -3.12
N ARG A 30 -2.93 10.58 -2.65
CA ARG A 30 -2.56 9.64 -1.59
C ARG A 30 -3.38 8.37 -1.70
N ALA A 31 -2.75 7.21 -1.53
CA ALA A 31 -3.41 5.91 -1.51
C ALA A 31 -2.87 5.07 -0.35
N ALA A 32 -3.74 4.31 0.29
CA ALA A 32 -3.36 3.35 1.32
C ALA A 32 -4.13 2.04 1.14
N ALA A 33 -3.43 0.92 1.26
CA ALA A 33 -4.01 -0.41 1.32
C ALA A 33 -3.62 -1.05 2.65
N VAL A 34 -4.61 -1.62 3.36
CA VAL A 34 -4.41 -2.32 4.63
C VAL A 34 -5.07 -3.68 4.51
N VAL A 35 -4.27 -4.75 4.65
CA VAL A 35 -4.71 -6.12 4.40
C VAL A 35 -4.26 -7.04 5.52
N VAL A 36 -5.16 -7.90 6.00
CA VAL A 36 -4.81 -8.99 6.92
C VAL A 36 -4.59 -10.25 6.10
N ALA A 37 -3.40 -10.85 6.18
CA ALA A 37 -3.08 -12.09 5.45
C ALA A 37 -2.03 -12.94 6.19
N GLU A 38 -1.76 -14.14 5.70
CA GLU A 38 -0.67 -14.98 6.21
C GLU A 38 0.69 -14.61 5.60
N SER A 39 0.71 -14.01 4.42
CA SER A 39 1.92 -13.61 3.70
C SER A 39 1.69 -12.34 2.86
N GLU A 40 2.79 -11.67 2.47
CA GLU A 40 2.75 -10.51 1.57
C GLU A 40 2.11 -10.87 0.24
N GLN A 41 2.47 -12.03 -0.32
CA GLN A 41 1.91 -12.53 -1.57
C GLN A 41 0.39 -12.70 -1.48
N ALA A 42 -0.10 -13.33 -0.40
CA ALA A 42 -1.54 -13.50 -0.19
C ALA A 42 -2.25 -12.16 0.00
N ALA A 43 -1.63 -11.17 0.64
CA ALA A 43 -2.19 -9.83 0.76
C ALA A 43 -2.29 -9.11 -0.58
N ILE A 44 -1.26 -9.21 -1.44
CA ILE A 44 -1.28 -8.65 -2.79
C ILE A 44 -2.36 -9.32 -3.64
N ASP A 45 -2.45 -10.64 -3.62
CA ASP A 45 -3.47 -11.37 -4.39
C ASP A 45 -4.90 -10.98 -3.95
N LEU A 46 -5.13 -10.73 -2.66
CA LEU A 46 -6.41 -10.21 -2.15
C LEU A 46 -6.74 -8.80 -2.66
N LEU A 47 -5.74 -7.92 -2.80
CA LEU A 47 -5.95 -6.56 -3.36
C LEU A 47 -6.29 -6.61 -4.85
N LEU A 48 -5.61 -7.49 -5.60
CA LEU A 48 -5.84 -7.65 -7.04
C LEU A 48 -7.19 -8.32 -7.33
N LEU A 49 -7.63 -9.27 -6.49
CA LEU A 49 -8.95 -9.90 -6.63
C LEU A 49 -10.11 -8.90 -6.47
N LYS A 50 -9.92 -7.83 -5.68
CA LYS A 50 -10.92 -6.78 -5.50
C LYS A 50 -11.02 -5.79 -6.67
N ASP A 51 -10.18 -5.94 -7.70
CA ASP A 51 -10.12 -5.07 -8.89
C ASP A 51 -10.20 -3.58 -8.57
N SER A 52 -9.55 -3.18 -7.47
CA SER A 52 -9.61 -1.80 -7.00
C SER A 52 -8.50 -0.96 -7.64
N GLY A 53 -8.08 -1.29 -8.86
CA GLY A 53 -7.06 -0.54 -9.62
C GLY A 53 -5.62 -0.61 -9.09
N TRP A 54 -5.31 -1.50 -8.15
CA TRP A 54 -3.95 -1.66 -7.59
C TRP A 54 -3.02 -2.37 -8.57
N ARG A 55 -1.76 -1.92 -8.65
CA ARG A 55 -0.74 -2.53 -9.51
C ARG A 55 0.22 -3.41 -8.72
N ARG A 56 0.30 -4.70 -9.09
CA ARG A 56 1.18 -5.69 -8.47
C ARG A 56 2.63 -5.22 -8.38
N GLU A 57 3.20 -4.80 -9.50
CA GLU A 57 4.61 -4.42 -9.61
C GLU A 57 4.97 -3.28 -8.66
N ASP A 58 4.08 -2.29 -8.54
CA ASP A 58 4.28 -1.16 -7.64
C ASP A 58 4.11 -1.57 -6.17
N LEU A 59 3.14 -2.44 -5.84
CA LEU A 59 2.97 -2.98 -4.48
C LEU A 59 4.19 -3.78 -4.03
N GLU A 60 4.76 -4.59 -4.91
CA GLU A 60 6.00 -5.34 -4.68
C GLU A 60 7.20 -4.40 -4.53
N ARG A 61 7.24 -3.30 -5.28
CA ARG A 61 8.33 -2.32 -5.21
C ARG A 61 8.28 -1.45 -3.96
N LEU A 62 7.08 -1.02 -3.53
CA LEU A 62 6.90 -0.17 -2.34
C LEU A 62 7.22 -0.94 -1.05
N ARG A 63 6.95 -2.25 -1.04
CA ARG A 63 6.99 -3.16 0.12
C ARG A 63 6.04 -2.72 1.26
N PRO A 64 5.19 -3.61 1.77
CA PRO A 64 4.31 -3.26 2.87
C PRO A 64 5.08 -3.12 4.19
N GLN A 65 4.59 -2.24 5.06
CA GLN A 65 4.86 -2.37 6.48
C GLN A 65 4.09 -3.58 7.02
N VAL A 66 4.80 -4.50 7.69
CA VAL A 66 4.21 -5.72 8.24
C VAL A 66 4.12 -5.62 9.75
N ILE A 67 2.92 -5.80 10.30
CA ILE A 67 2.66 -5.72 11.73
C ILE A 67 2.09 -7.04 12.23
N GLU A 68 2.71 -7.57 13.28
CA GLU A 68 2.20 -8.73 14.01
C GLU A 68 1.15 -8.26 15.02
N GLY A 69 -0.05 -8.83 14.97
CA GLY A 69 -1.17 -8.48 15.85
C GLY A 69 -1.04 -9.01 17.28
N LYS A 70 0.12 -8.82 17.92
CA LYS A 70 0.44 -9.33 19.26
C LYS A 70 0.13 -8.34 20.38
N THR A 71 0.10 -7.05 20.07
CA THR A 71 -0.10 -5.96 21.04
C THR A 71 -1.02 -4.89 20.46
N ALA A 72 -1.74 -4.20 21.34
CA ALA A 72 -2.54 -3.04 20.96
C ALA A 72 -1.62 -1.91 20.45
N GLN A 73 -1.86 -1.44 19.24
CA GLN A 73 -1.08 -0.39 18.60
C GLN A 73 -1.90 0.34 17.54
N VAL A 74 -1.57 1.60 17.29
CA VAL A 74 -2.10 2.35 16.13
C VAL A 74 -1.35 1.88 14.90
N VAL A 75 -2.09 1.25 13.97
CA VAL A 75 -1.52 0.60 12.78
C VAL A 75 -1.50 1.53 11.57
N TYR A 76 -2.45 2.45 11.49
CA TYR A 76 -2.46 3.54 10.52
C TYR A 76 -3.30 4.69 11.08
N SER A 77 -2.85 5.93 10.92
CA SER A 77 -3.61 7.13 11.22
C SER A 77 -3.25 8.21 10.22
N HIS A 78 -4.24 8.93 9.71
CA HIS A 78 -4.06 10.01 8.76
C HIS A 78 -5.05 11.13 9.06
N ILE A 79 -4.55 12.36 9.03
CA ILE A 79 -5.33 13.59 9.08
C ILE A 79 -5.04 14.33 7.77
N GLN A 80 -6.09 14.73 7.07
CA GLN A 80 -6.05 15.53 5.84
C GLN A 80 -6.60 16.93 6.12
#